data_AF-A0A0M9AID2-F1
#
_entry.id   AF-A0A0M9AID2-F1
#
_cell.length_a   1.000
_cell.length_b   1.000
_cell.length_c   1.000
_cell.angle_alpha   90.00
_cell.angle_beta   90.00
_cell.angle_gamma   90.00
#
_symmetry.space_group_name_H-M   'P 1'
#
loop_
_entity.id
_entity.type
_entity.pdbx_description
1 polymer ?
#
loop_
_entity_poly.entity_id
_entity_poly.type
_entity_poly.pdbx_seq_one_letter_code
_entity_poly.pdbx_strand_id
1 'polypeptide(L)'
;MGLAQAQSPGYQDQLFALKETGGADWNVSFLAPWATGQFSVSGDTLTFNHPQAQAYGFSAYGFLEDSDTGSPLQVEITLYGGGSASYTVPVVPGLSYRLADPATRSVSFSLNASRGDPARFQNLLVGGFSESALAGLDLSWAQRTGSFTGSSYTLP
;
A
#
# COMPACT_ATOMS: atom_id res chain seq x y z
N MET A 1 8.16 -18.96 -14.20
CA MET A 1 7.48 -17.95 -13.36
C MET A 1 6.53 -18.66 -12.41
N GLY A 2 6.69 -18.41 -11.11
CA GLY A 2 5.77 -18.85 -10.06
C GLY A 2 5.03 -17.65 -9.47
N LEU A 3 3.74 -17.80 -9.27
CA LEU A 3 2.89 -16.87 -8.52
C LEU A 3 2.27 -17.66 -7.36
N ALA A 4 2.32 -17.09 -6.17
CA ALA A 4 1.68 -17.65 -4.99
C ALA A 4 0.87 -16.56 -4.28
N GLN A 5 -0.28 -16.96 -3.74
CA GLN A 5 -1.16 -16.09 -2.97
C GLN A 5 -1.66 -16.83 -1.73
N ALA A 6 -1.73 -16.11 -0.62
CA ALA A 6 -2.44 -16.53 0.59
C ALA A 6 -3.35 -15.40 1.08
N GLN A 7 -4.45 -15.71 1.74
CA GLN A 7 -5.41 -14.69 2.17
C GLN A 7 -6.14 -15.08 3.45
N SER A 8 -6.51 -14.09 4.26
CA SER A 8 -7.38 -14.30 5.42
C SER A 8 -8.84 -14.50 5.00
N PRO A 9 -9.68 -15.15 5.84
CA PRO A 9 -11.11 -15.21 5.62
C PRO A 9 -11.69 -13.80 5.47
N GLY A 10 -12.43 -13.54 4.39
CA GLY A 10 -12.96 -12.20 4.10
C GLY A 10 -12.02 -11.28 3.32
N TYR A 11 -10.89 -11.78 2.81
CA TYR A 11 -9.97 -11.08 1.88
C TYR A 11 -9.35 -9.80 2.44
N GLN A 12 -9.34 -9.69 3.75
CA GLN A 12 -8.94 -8.49 4.46
C GLN A 12 -7.41 -8.33 4.48
N ASP A 13 -6.71 -9.47 4.57
CA ASP A 13 -5.27 -9.61 4.41
C ASP A 13 -4.99 -10.51 3.23
N GLN A 14 -4.05 -10.10 2.39
CA GLN A 14 -3.60 -10.89 1.26
C GLN A 14 -2.07 -10.83 1.18
N LEU A 15 -1.46 -11.97 0.97
CA LEU A 15 -0.03 -12.11 0.75
C LEU A 15 0.18 -12.60 -0.66
N PHE A 16 1.15 -12.00 -1.33
CA PHE A 16 1.51 -12.37 -2.68
C PHE A 16 3.02 -12.56 -2.78
N ALA A 17 3.41 -13.46 -3.66
CA ALA A 17 4.80 -13.62 -4.04
C ALA A 17 4.86 -13.96 -5.53
N LEU A 18 5.76 -13.29 -6.24
CA LEU A 18 5.99 -13.47 -7.66
C LEU A 18 7.47 -13.67 -7.88
N LYS A 19 7.83 -14.78 -8.53
CA LYS A 19 9.22 -15.14 -8.77
C LYS A 19 9.45 -15.70 -10.17
N GLU A 20 10.53 -15.31 -10.81
CA GLU A 20 11.06 -16.03 -11.97
C GLU A 20 11.79 -17.29 -11.47
N THR A 21 11.35 -18.44 -11.95
CA THR A 21 11.77 -19.75 -11.41
C THR A 21 12.63 -20.55 -12.37
N GLY A 22 12.76 -20.13 -13.63
CA GLY A 22 13.42 -20.92 -14.68
C GLY A 22 12.80 -22.30 -14.91
N GLY A 23 11.55 -22.52 -14.47
CA GLY A 23 10.88 -23.83 -14.50
C GLY A 23 11.26 -24.77 -13.34
N ALA A 24 12.06 -24.31 -12.37
CA ALA A 24 12.39 -25.08 -11.17
C ALA A 24 11.32 -24.96 -10.08
N ASP A 25 11.30 -25.94 -9.17
CA ASP A 25 10.54 -25.86 -7.93
C ASP A 25 11.04 -24.68 -7.07
N TRP A 26 10.10 -24.03 -6.38
CA TRP A 26 10.40 -22.87 -5.56
C TRP A 26 9.71 -22.95 -4.21
N ASN A 27 10.50 -22.71 -3.15
CA ASN A 27 9.99 -22.50 -1.80
C ASN A 27 9.57 -21.03 -1.61
N VAL A 28 8.27 -20.79 -1.59
CA VAL A 28 7.68 -19.45 -1.53
C VAL A 28 8.07 -18.73 -0.23
N SER A 29 8.53 -17.48 -0.35
CA SER A 29 8.77 -16.60 0.79
C SER A 29 7.81 -15.42 0.75
N PHE A 30 6.73 -15.51 1.52
CA PHE A 30 5.82 -14.39 1.73
C PHE A 30 6.39 -13.37 2.72
N LEU A 31 5.94 -12.13 2.58
CA LEU A 31 5.98 -11.16 3.68
C LEU A 31 5.03 -11.62 4.80
N ALA A 32 5.37 -11.25 6.03
CA ALA A 32 4.44 -11.34 7.14
C ALA A 32 3.20 -10.46 6.84
N PRO A 33 2.01 -10.85 7.33
CA PRO A 33 0.86 -9.95 7.33
C PRO A 33 1.14 -8.67 8.12
N TRP A 34 0.36 -7.62 7.83
CA TRP A 34 0.34 -6.43 8.67
C TRP A 34 -0.12 -6.78 10.10
N ALA A 35 0.68 -6.39 11.08
CA ALA A 35 0.35 -6.56 12.50
C ALA A 35 -0.26 -5.29 13.09
N THR A 36 -0.95 -5.44 14.21
CA THR A 36 -1.50 -4.35 15.03
C THR A 36 -0.47 -3.23 15.22
N GLY A 37 -0.89 -1.98 14.98
CA GLY A 37 -0.05 -0.80 15.18
C GLY A 37 1.03 -0.56 14.12
N GLN A 38 1.18 -1.43 13.12
CA GLN A 38 2.15 -1.22 12.04
C GLN A 38 1.71 -0.17 11.01
N PHE A 39 0.44 0.27 11.07
CA PHE A 39 -0.04 1.41 10.33
C PHE A 39 -0.90 2.31 11.22
N SER A 40 -0.72 3.62 11.10
CA SER A 40 -1.57 4.60 11.78
C SER A 40 -1.74 5.88 10.97
N VAL A 41 -2.85 6.55 11.23
CA VAL A 41 -3.19 7.88 10.72
C VAL A 41 -3.35 8.82 11.91
N SER A 42 -2.73 9.99 11.83
CA SER A 42 -2.97 11.11 12.75
C SER A 42 -3.13 12.39 11.94
N GLY A 43 -4.36 12.89 11.82
CA GLY A 43 -4.68 14.02 10.96
C GLY A 43 -4.40 13.72 9.49
N ASP A 44 -3.39 14.39 8.95
CA ASP A 44 -2.87 14.28 7.58
C ASP A 44 -1.62 13.38 7.47
N THR A 45 -1.14 12.85 8.60
CA THR A 45 0.11 12.12 8.68
C THR A 45 -0.15 10.61 8.74
N LEU A 46 0.45 9.89 7.79
CA LEU A 46 0.45 8.44 7.68
C LEU A 46 1.76 7.92 8.27
N THR A 47 1.70 6.86 9.09
CA THR A 47 2.88 6.19 9.62
C THR A 47 2.81 4.70 9.30
N PHE A 48 3.91 4.19 8.77
CA PHE A 48 4.10 2.81 8.35
C PHE A 48 5.26 2.22 9.14
N ASN A 49 5.13 0.98 9.60
CA ASN A 49 6.15 0.30 10.38
C ASN A 49 6.10 -1.21 10.16
N HIS A 50 6.45 -1.65 8.95
CA HIS A 50 6.53 -3.06 8.59
C HIS A 50 8.00 -3.49 8.48
N PRO A 51 8.48 -4.44 9.30
CA PRO A 51 9.92 -4.74 9.44
C PRO A 51 10.54 -5.36 8.19
N GLN A 52 9.74 -5.96 7.33
CA GLN A 52 10.20 -6.59 6.08
C GLN A 52 9.96 -5.72 4.83
N ALA A 53 9.35 -4.55 4.98
CA ALA A 53 9.07 -3.69 3.84
C ALA A 53 10.32 -2.93 3.39
N GLN A 54 10.40 -2.73 2.08
CA GLN A 54 11.33 -1.87 1.37
C GLN A 54 10.61 -0.75 0.61
N ALA A 55 9.30 -0.90 0.43
CA ALA A 55 8.41 0.13 -0.08
C ALA A 55 7.01 -0.04 0.51
N TYR A 56 6.26 1.05 0.54
CA TYR A 56 4.87 1.11 0.97
C TYR A 56 3.97 1.67 -0.12
N GLY A 57 2.76 1.13 -0.22
CA GLY A 57 1.67 1.70 -1.00
C GLY A 57 0.48 2.00 -0.11
N PHE A 58 -0.12 3.17 -0.26
CA PHE A 58 -1.39 3.54 0.36
C PHE A 58 -2.33 4.06 -0.72
N SER A 59 -3.42 3.34 -0.94
CA SER A 59 -4.52 3.74 -1.81
C SER A 59 -5.73 3.99 -0.93
N ALA A 60 -6.36 5.14 -1.02
CA ALA A 60 -7.53 5.44 -0.22
C ALA A 60 -8.54 6.34 -0.93
N TYR A 61 -9.80 6.16 -0.60
CA TYR A 61 -10.90 7.00 -1.03
C TYR A 61 -11.50 7.73 0.18
N GLY A 62 -11.67 9.04 0.07
CA GLY A 62 -12.23 9.89 1.13
C GLY A 62 -11.23 10.38 2.18
N PHE A 63 -9.93 10.13 1.98
CA PHE A 63 -8.89 10.78 2.78
C PHE A 63 -8.72 12.26 2.40
N LEU A 64 -8.83 12.56 1.10
CA LEU A 64 -8.87 13.90 0.53
C LEU A 64 -10.26 14.15 -0.05
N GLU A 65 -10.61 15.41 -0.20
CA GLU A 65 -11.84 15.85 -0.87
C GLU A 65 -11.55 17.04 -1.79
N ASP A 66 -12.41 17.21 -2.79
CA ASP A 66 -12.45 18.39 -3.63
C ASP A 66 -12.84 19.61 -2.78
N SER A 67 -12.09 20.70 -2.90
CA SER A 67 -12.22 21.85 -1.99
C SER A 67 -13.52 22.63 -2.17
N ASP A 68 -14.11 22.57 -3.37
CA ASP A 68 -15.29 23.36 -3.73
C ASP A 68 -16.58 22.56 -3.48
N THR A 69 -16.55 21.27 -3.78
CA THR A 69 -17.73 20.39 -3.72
C THR A 69 -17.79 19.53 -2.46
N GLY A 70 -16.66 19.33 -1.76
CA GLY A 70 -16.56 18.35 -0.67
C GLY A 70 -16.64 16.89 -1.13
N SER A 71 -16.50 16.64 -2.45
CA SER A 71 -16.58 15.28 -2.99
C SER A 71 -15.33 14.47 -2.58
N PRO A 72 -15.48 13.24 -2.06
CA PRO A 72 -14.36 12.38 -1.72
C PRO A 72 -13.47 12.09 -2.95
N LEU A 73 -12.15 12.11 -2.76
CA LEU A 73 -11.17 11.83 -3.81
C LEU A 73 -10.42 10.53 -3.55
N GLN A 74 -9.95 9.92 -4.64
CA GLN A 74 -8.98 8.82 -4.62
C GLN A 74 -7.58 9.40 -4.45
N VAL A 75 -6.80 8.84 -3.53
CA VAL A 75 -5.38 9.15 -3.33
C VAL A 75 -4.55 7.89 -3.46
N GLU A 76 -3.39 8.00 -4.09
CA GLU A 76 -2.39 6.96 -4.18
C GLU A 76 -1.03 7.52 -3.75
N ILE A 77 -0.43 6.90 -2.75
CA ILE A 77 0.86 7.29 -2.19
C ILE A 77 1.77 6.08 -2.25
N THR A 78 2.95 6.25 -2.84
CA THR A 78 4.01 5.25 -2.83
C THR A 78 5.22 5.83 -2.11
N LEU A 79 5.72 5.11 -1.10
CA LEU A 79 6.92 5.49 -0.35
C LEU A 79 8.01 4.47 -0.58
N TYR A 80 9.19 4.94 -0.97
CA TYR A 80 10.39 4.13 -1.11
C TYR A 80 11.24 4.25 0.16
N GLY A 81 11.61 3.13 0.74
CA GLY A 81 12.33 3.08 2.01
C GLY A 81 11.80 1.94 2.89
N GLY A 82 12.72 1.28 3.61
CA GLY A 82 12.37 0.18 4.51
C GLY A 82 12.28 0.61 5.98
N GLY A 83 11.70 -0.26 6.80
CA GLY A 83 11.51 0.02 8.22
C GLY A 83 10.40 1.04 8.49
N SER A 84 10.54 1.88 9.50
CA SER A 84 9.50 2.87 9.83
C SER A 84 9.59 4.09 8.90
N ALA A 85 8.44 4.50 8.35
CA ALA A 85 8.31 5.67 7.51
C ALA A 85 7.07 6.48 7.91
N SER A 86 7.20 7.81 7.89
CA SER A 86 6.08 8.73 8.07
C SER A 86 5.96 9.64 6.85
N TYR A 87 4.73 9.92 6.45
CA TYR A 87 4.41 10.79 5.32
C TYR A 87 3.23 11.68 5.67
N THR A 88 3.46 12.99 5.63
CA THR A 88 2.41 14.00 5.77
C THR A 88 1.92 14.36 4.39
N VAL A 89 0.63 14.16 4.13
CA VAL A 89 0.05 14.42 2.81
C VAL A 89 0.05 15.94 2.57
N PRO A 90 0.80 16.44 1.56
CA PRO A 90 0.88 17.87 1.33
C PRO A 90 -0.43 18.40 0.74
N VAL A 91 -0.83 19.61 1.14
CA VAL A 91 -1.81 20.41 0.42
C VAL A 91 -1.05 21.38 -0.48
N VAL A 92 -1.09 21.13 -1.79
CA VAL A 92 -0.34 21.94 -2.76
C VAL A 92 -1.19 23.15 -3.18
N PRO A 93 -0.72 24.39 -2.99
CA PRO A 93 -1.44 25.57 -3.43
C PRO A 93 -1.75 25.53 -4.93
N GLY A 94 -3.00 25.85 -5.29
CA GLY A 94 -3.46 25.87 -6.69
C GLY A 94 -4.01 24.53 -7.19
N LEU A 95 -3.94 23.46 -6.40
CA LEU A 95 -4.71 22.23 -6.65
C LEU A 95 -5.99 22.25 -5.82
N SER A 96 -7.14 21.97 -6.43
CA SER A 96 -8.47 22.08 -5.79
C SER A 96 -8.83 20.93 -4.84
N TYR A 97 -7.89 20.50 -4.00
CA TYR A 97 -8.14 19.46 -2.98
C TYR A 97 -7.71 19.91 -1.59
N ARG A 98 -8.32 19.30 -0.58
CA ARG A 98 -7.97 19.47 0.83
C ARG A 98 -8.11 18.14 1.57
N LEU A 99 -7.62 18.10 2.81
CA LEU A 99 -7.92 16.99 3.71
C LEU A 99 -9.43 16.97 3.99
N ALA A 100 -10.04 15.78 3.95
CA ALA A 100 -11.45 15.64 4.30
C ALA A 100 -11.71 16.03 5.77
N ASP A 101 -12.85 16.65 6.05
CA ASP A 101 -13.20 17.15 7.38
C ASP A 101 -13.12 16.02 8.42
N PRO A 102 -12.23 16.12 9.43
CA PRO A 102 -12.04 15.05 10.40
C PRO A 102 -13.31 14.66 11.18
N ALA A 103 -14.33 15.52 11.27
CA ALA A 103 -15.58 15.21 11.95
C ALA A 103 -16.52 14.31 11.12
N THR A 104 -16.43 14.36 9.80
CA THR A 104 -17.32 13.64 8.87
C THR A 104 -16.57 12.66 7.96
N ARG A 105 -15.24 12.69 7.99
CA ARG A 105 -14.35 11.87 7.17
C ARG A 105 -14.64 10.39 7.37
N SER A 106 -14.84 9.71 6.24
CA SER A 106 -14.94 8.26 6.12
C SER A 106 -13.97 7.82 5.04
N VAL A 107 -13.04 6.95 5.42
CA VAL A 107 -11.94 6.51 4.55
C VAL A 107 -12.04 5.01 4.35
N SER A 108 -12.03 4.59 3.10
CA SER A 108 -11.74 3.20 2.72
C SER A 108 -10.34 3.14 2.12
N PHE A 109 -9.54 2.16 2.51
CA PHE A 109 -8.13 2.11 2.11
C PHE A 109 -7.63 0.69 1.80
N SER A 110 -6.55 0.65 1.04
CA SER A 110 -5.67 -0.50 0.86
C SER A 110 -4.22 -0.09 1.15
N LEU A 111 -3.56 -0.88 1.99
CA LEU A 111 -2.14 -0.79 2.32
C LEU A 111 -1.39 -1.90 1.62
N ASN A 112 -0.19 -1.60 1.15
CA ASN A 112 0.78 -2.58 0.66
C ASN A 112 2.12 -2.36 1.34
N ALA A 113 2.71 -3.43 1.86
CA ALA A 113 4.10 -3.49 2.27
C ALA A 113 4.82 -4.43 1.29
N SER A 114 5.89 -3.97 0.65
CA SER A 114 6.53 -4.67 -0.45
C SER A 114 8.01 -4.92 -0.18
N ARG A 115 8.51 -6.09 -0.59
CA ARG A 115 9.93 -6.47 -0.62
C ARG A 115 10.31 -6.93 -2.01
N GLY A 116 11.50 -6.54 -2.46
CA GLY A 116 11.98 -6.69 -3.81
C GLY A 116 12.21 -5.34 -4.46
N ASP A 117 12.60 -5.35 -5.73
CA ASP A 117 12.92 -4.13 -6.48
C ASP A 117 11.69 -3.23 -6.65
N PRO A 118 11.66 -2.02 -6.04
CA PRO A 118 10.51 -1.13 -6.10
C PRO A 118 10.16 -0.63 -7.51
N ALA A 119 11.14 -0.55 -8.42
CA ALA A 119 10.88 -0.20 -9.82
C ALA A 119 10.11 -1.33 -10.54
N ARG A 120 10.31 -2.58 -10.14
CA ARG A 120 9.55 -3.72 -10.67
C ARG A 120 8.12 -3.77 -10.14
N PHE A 121 7.88 -3.30 -8.91
CA PHE A 121 6.52 -3.15 -8.38
C PHE A 121 5.70 -2.10 -9.14
N GLN A 122 6.30 -0.99 -9.55
CA GLN A 122 5.62 -0.03 -10.42
C GLN A 122 5.19 -0.71 -11.73
N ASN A 123 6.11 -1.42 -12.40
CA ASN A 123 5.82 -2.08 -13.68
C ASN A 123 4.71 -3.15 -13.62
N LEU A 124 4.55 -3.84 -12.48
CA LEU A 124 3.40 -4.73 -12.24
C LEU A 124 2.06 -4.01 -12.37
N LEU A 125 2.00 -2.75 -11.93
CA LEU A 125 0.77 -1.97 -11.82
C LEU A 125 0.42 -1.21 -13.11
N VAL A 126 1.41 -0.91 -13.98
CA VAL A 126 1.21 -0.03 -15.16
C VAL A 126 1.29 -0.68 -16.54
N GLY A 127 1.71 -1.94 -16.71
CA GLY A 127 1.73 -2.49 -18.08
C GLY A 127 2.48 -3.78 -18.37
N GLY A 128 2.90 -4.54 -17.36
CA GLY A 128 3.55 -5.85 -17.56
C GLY A 128 5.06 -5.75 -17.73
N PHE A 129 5.70 -6.91 -17.94
CA PHE A 129 7.15 -7.04 -17.97
C PHE A 129 7.64 -7.53 -19.33
N SER A 130 8.78 -7.00 -19.80
CA SER A 130 9.59 -7.67 -20.81
C SER A 130 10.21 -8.95 -20.24
N GLU A 131 10.60 -9.90 -21.10
CA GLU A 131 11.31 -11.11 -20.67
C GLU A 131 12.59 -10.79 -19.87
N SER A 132 13.32 -9.76 -20.28
CA SER A 132 14.48 -9.25 -19.55
C SER A 132 14.14 -8.65 -18.17
N ALA A 133 12.95 -8.09 -17.99
CA ALA A 133 12.50 -7.55 -16.71
C ALA A 133 11.94 -8.65 -15.78
N LEU A 134 11.50 -9.77 -16.37
CA LEU A 134 11.15 -10.99 -15.64
C LEU A 134 12.41 -11.70 -15.11
N ALA A 135 13.55 -11.62 -15.81
CA ALA A 135 14.78 -12.25 -15.36
C ALA A 135 15.17 -11.80 -13.93
N GLY A 136 15.34 -12.78 -13.03
CA GLY A 136 15.68 -12.54 -11.63
C GLY A 136 14.60 -11.84 -10.80
N LEU A 137 13.34 -11.81 -11.28
CA LEU A 137 12.22 -11.25 -10.52
C LEU A 137 12.01 -12.04 -9.24
N ASP A 138 12.01 -11.36 -8.09
CA ASP A 138 11.65 -11.91 -6.79
C ASP A 138 10.98 -10.80 -5.98
N LEU A 139 9.65 -10.82 -5.99
CA LEU A 139 8.79 -9.81 -5.36
C LEU A 139 7.87 -10.50 -4.37
N SER A 140 7.65 -9.87 -3.23
CA SER A 140 6.59 -10.26 -2.31
C SER A 140 5.97 -9.04 -1.65
N TRP A 141 4.66 -9.06 -1.45
CA TRP A 141 3.96 -8.00 -0.78
C TRP A 141 2.83 -8.51 0.11
N ALA A 142 2.57 -7.75 1.17
CA ALA A 142 1.46 -7.94 2.08
C ALA A 142 0.47 -6.78 1.90
N GLN A 143 -0.75 -7.13 1.51
CA GLN A 143 -1.85 -6.21 1.35
C GLN A 143 -2.79 -6.30 2.56
N ARG A 144 -3.25 -5.15 3.03
CA ARG A 144 -4.31 -5.01 4.03
C ARG A 144 -5.37 -4.06 3.50
N THR A 145 -6.64 -4.41 3.60
CA THR A 145 -7.75 -3.48 3.36
C THR A 145 -8.42 -3.10 4.67
N GLY A 146 -9.02 -1.92 4.70
CA GLY A 146 -9.72 -1.45 5.89
C GLY A 146 -10.48 -0.16 5.64
N SER A 147 -11.16 0.30 6.69
CA SER A 147 -11.82 1.59 6.69
C SER A 147 -11.77 2.21 8.09
N PHE A 148 -11.92 3.52 8.16
CA PHE A 148 -12.03 4.26 9.41
C PHE A 148 -12.80 5.56 9.23
N THR A 149 -13.28 6.09 10.35
CA THR A 149 -13.87 7.43 10.44
C THR A 149 -13.10 8.27 11.46
N GLY A 150 -13.16 9.60 11.32
CA GLY A 150 -12.53 10.51 12.28
C GLY A 150 -11.13 10.97 11.88
N SER A 151 -10.45 11.64 12.82
CA SER A 151 -9.12 12.25 12.62
C SER A 151 -7.94 11.28 12.74
N SER A 152 -8.15 10.11 13.33
CA SER A 152 -7.07 9.16 13.63
C SER A 152 -7.50 7.71 13.42
N TYR A 153 -6.52 6.87 13.11
CA TYR A 153 -6.70 5.43 12.98
C TYR A 153 -5.44 4.71 13.43
N THR A 154 -5.57 3.52 13.99
CA THR A 154 -4.47 2.59 14.21
C THR A 154 -4.96 1.23 13.77
N LEU A 155 -4.17 0.55 12.95
CA LEU A 155 -4.50 -0.79 12.48
C LEU A 155 -4.65 -1.72 13.70
N PRO A 156 -5.80 -2.38 13.89
CA PRO A 156 -6.05 -3.26 15.03
C PRO A 156 -5.25 -4.56 14.94
#